data_AF-A0A7X2BQV1-F1
#
_entry.id   AF-A0A7X2BQV1-F1
#
_cell.length_a   1.000
_cell.length_b   1.000
_cell.length_c   1.000
_cell.angle_alpha   90.00
_cell.angle_beta   90.00
_cell.angle_gamma   90.00
#
_symmetry.space_group_name_H-M   'P 1'
#
loop_
_entity.id
_entity.type
_entity.pdbx_description
1 polymer ?
#
loop_
_entity_poly.entity_id
_entity_poly.type
_entity_poly.pdbx_seq_one_letter_code
_entity_poly.pdbx_strand_id
1 'polypeptide(L)'
;MDVTLLLSKLPDLSCERNSYGEDLDIVNKALLGESDKEKKKEIILSWIKRKQPCMLGRLASTGKQNIQLSVYVVDDNDIALGQEHLKTYLQACRLEWK
;
A
#
# COMPACT_ATOMS: atom_id res chain seq x y z
N MET A 1 26.70 -14.70 -4.09
CA MET A 1 26.28 -14.29 -2.73
C MET A 1 24.80 -14.64 -2.61
N ASP A 2 24.44 -15.51 -1.68
CA ASP A 2 23.05 -15.93 -1.48
C ASP A 2 22.27 -14.82 -0.77
N VAL A 3 21.33 -14.20 -1.49
CA VAL A 3 20.49 -13.09 -1.01
C VAL A 3 19.69 -13.52 0.23
N THR A 4 19.31 -14.79 0.30
CA THR A 4 18.53 -15.37 1.40
C THR A 4 19.30 -15.32 2.73
N LEU A 5 20.61 -15.57 2.68
CA LEU A 5 21.50 -15.49 3.85
C LEU A 5 21.73 -14.05 4.32
N LEU A 6 21.59 -13.08 3.41
CA LEU A 6 21.70 -11.66 3.75
C LEU A 6 20.41 -11.17 4.42
N LEU A 7 19.25 -11.60 3.89
CA LEU A 7 17.94 -11.30 4.45
C LEU A 7 17.73 -11.91 5.84
N SER A 8 18.23 -13.12 6.09
CA SER A 8 18.11 -13.78 7.41
C SER A 8 18.97 -13.14 8.51
N LYS A 9 19.92 -12.27 8.14
CA LYS A 9 20.75 -11.50 9.08
C LYS A 9 20.19 -10.12 9.40
N LEU A 10 19.14 -9.69 8.71
CA LEU A 10 18.47 -8.45 9.05
C LEU A 10 17.76 -8.62 10.41
N PRO A 11 17.80 -7.60 11.27
CA PRO A 11 17.10 -7.66 12.54
C PRO A 11 15.61 -7.93 12.30
N ASP A 12 15.08 -8.97 12.94
CA ASP A 12 13.66 -9.26 12.94
C ASP A 12 12.95 -8.32 13.92
N LEU A 13 12.48 -7.21 13.37
CA LEU A 13 11.77 -6.17 14.12
C LEU A 13 10.30 -6.55 14.42
N SER A 14 9.85 -7.75 14.07
CA SER A 14 8.45 -8.18 14.27
C SER A 14 8.03 -8.25 15.74
N CYS A 15 8.99 -8.40 16.66
CA CYS A 15 8.75 -8.44 18.11
C CYS A 15 8.80 -7.06 18.79
N GLU A 16 9.24 -6.01 18.09
CA GLU A 16 9.26 -4.65 18.63
C GLU A 16 7.95 -3.94 18.31
N ARG A 17 7.36 -3.25 19.29
CA ARG A 17 6.19 -2.38 19.06
C ARG A 17 6.67 -1.14 18.30
N ASN A 18 6.85 -1.29 17.00
CA ASN A 18 7.24 -0.23 16.09
C ASN A 18 6.05 0.71 15.89
N SER A 19 6.01 1.77 16.69
CA SER A 19 5.11 2.89 16.46
C SER A 19 5.75 3.84 15.45
N TYR A 20 5.00 4.19 14.41
CA TYR A 20 5.43 5.20 13.42
C TYR A 20 4.76 6.56 13.67
N GLY A 21 4.12 6.72 14.84
CA GLY A 21 3.26 7.85 15.17
C GLY A 21 1.79 7.43 15.25
N GLU A 22 1.05 8.06 16.16
CA GLU A 22 -0.34 7.67 16.49
C GLU A 22 -1.25 7.61 15.25
N ASP A 23 -1.10 8.54 14.31
CA ASP A 23 -1.93 8.57 13.10
C ASP A 23 -1.62 7.41 12.15
N LEU A 24 -0.34 7.08 11.95
CA LEU A 24 0.08 5.93 11.14
C LEU A 24 -0.28 4.61 11.82
N ASP A 25 -0.16 4.51 13.14
CA ASP A 25 -0.52 3.31 13.88
C ASP A 25 -2.02 2.99 13.77
N ILE A 26 -2.87 4.02 13.89
CA ILE A 26 -4.33 3.88 13.71
C ILE A 26 -4.65 3.41 12.28
N VAL A 27 -4.02 4.02 11.27
CA VAL A 27 -4.28 3.69 9.87
C VAL A 27 -3.74 2.32 9.52
N ASN A 28 -2.55 1.94 9.97
CA ASN A 28 -1.99 0.61 9.77
C ASN A 28 -2.89 -0.46 10.39
N LYS A 29 -3.39 -0.24 11.62
CA LYS A 29 -4.33 -1.16 12.26
C LYS A 29 -5.60 -1.33 11.43
N ALA A 30 -6.17 -0.24 10.92
CA ALA A 30 -7.35 -0.30 10.06
C ALA A 30 -7.07 -0.99 8.72
N LEU A 31 -5.95 -0.64 8.06
CA LEU A 31 -5.56 -1.14 6.75
C LEU A 31 -5.25 -2.64 6.77
N LEU A 32 -4.50 -3.10 7.77
CA LEU A 32 -4.09 -4.50 7.92
C LEU A 32 -5.20 -5.39 8.48
N GLY A 33 -6.17 -4.81 9.22
CA GLY A 33 -7.34 -5.54 9.72
C GLY A 33 -8.49 -5.67 8.72
N GLU A 34 -8.46 -4.93 7.61
CA GLU A 34 -9.46 -5.02 6.55
C GLU A 34 -9.08 -6.13 5.55
N SER A 35 -10.08 -6.81 4.99
CA SER A 35 -9.88 -7.86 3.96
C SER A 35 -10.27 -7.37 2.56
N ASP A 36 -11.22 -6.44 2.47
CA ASP A 36 -11.70 -5.90 1.19
C ASP A 36 -10.70 -4.90 0.59
N LYS A 37 -10.30 -5.14 -0.66
CA LYS A 37 -9.29 -4.31 -1.36
C LYS A 37 -9.77 -2.90 -1.64
N GLU A 38 -11.05 -2.69 -1.94
CA GLU A 38 -11.58 -1.35 -2.21
C GLU A 38 -11.62 -0.53 -0.90
N LYS A 39 -12.05 -1.14 0.20
CA LYS A 39 -11.99 -0.49 1.51
C LYS A 39 -10.56 -0.16 1.95
N LYS A 40 -9.58 -1.02 1.64
CA LYS A 40 -8.15 -0.70 1.86
C LYS A 40 -7.72 0.55 1.09
N LYS A 41 -8.14 0.69 -0.17
CA LYS A 41 -7.88 1.90 -0.96
C LYS A 41 -8.51 3.13 -0.34
N GLU A 42 -9.76 3.04 0.11
CA GLU A 42 -10.46 4.14 0.79
C GLU A 42 -9.73 4.60 2.06
N ILE A 43 -9.26 3.65 2.89
CA ILE A 43 -8.46 3.94 4.09
C ILE A 43 -7.20 4.72 3.72
N ILE A 44 -6.45 4.25 2.72
CA ILE A 44 -5.22 4.91 2.25
C ILE A 44 -5.50 6.31 1.71
N LEU A 45 -6.48 6.45 0.81
CA LEU A 45 -6.84 7.75 0.22
C LEU A 45 -7.30 8.74 1.30
N SER A 46 -8.05 8.26 2.28
CA SER A 46 -8.53 9.06 3.41
C SER A 46 -7.41 9.56 4.32
N TRP A 47 -6.36 8.74 4.54
CA TRP A 47 -5.16 9.18 5.26
C TRP A 47 -4.35 10.17 4.41
N ILE A 48 -4.10 9.86 3.14
CA ILE A 48 -3.35 10.73 2.22
C ILE A 48 -3.92 12.14 2.20
N LYS A 49 -5.24 12.24 2.02
CA LYS A 49 -5.98 13.52 1.98
C LYS A 49 -5.69 14.43 3.17
N ARG A 50 -5.44 13.85 4.35
CA ARG A 50 -5.36 14.58 5.62
C ARG A 50 -3.95 14.71 6.18
N LYS A 51 -3.10 13.73 5.94
CA LYS A 51 -1.86 13.52 6.69
C LYS A 51 -0.60 13.43 5.82
N GLN A 52 -0.71 13.16 4.52
CA GLN A 52 0.48 13.12 3.66
C GLN A 52 1.12 14.52 3.58
N PRO A 53 2.45 14.66 3.79
CA PRO A 53 3.12 15.96 3.71
C PRO A 53 3.16 16.52 2.28
N CYS A 54 3.11 15.66 1.26
CA CYS A 54 3.09 16.03 -0.15
C CYS A 54 1.76 16.70 -0.55
N MET A 55 1.84 17.95 -1.01
CA MET A 55 0.67 18.71 -1.50
C MET A 55 0.03 18.06 -2.72
N LEU A 56 0.82 17.55 -3.67
CA LEU A 56 0.30 16.87 -4.85
C LEU A 56 -0.48 15.60 -4.47
N GLY A 57 0.01 14.82 -3.51
CA GLY A 57 -0.70 13.64 -3.01
C GLY A 57 -2.05 14.00 -2.38
N ARG A 58 -2.10 15.06 -1.58
CA ARG A 58 -3.37 15.57 -1.02
C ARG A 58 -4.34 16.01 -2.10
N LEU A 59 -3.90 16.79 -3.09
CA LEU A 59 -4.75 17.22 -4.21
C LEU A 59 -5.27 16.02 -5.02
N ALA A 60 -4.37 15.10 -5.36
CA ALA A 60 -4.68 13.91 -6.14
C ALA A 60 -5.71 12.99 -5.45
N SER A 61 -5.61 12.82 -4.13
CA SER A 61 -6.60 12.04 -3.34
C SER A 61 -7.99 12.65 -3.30
N THR A 62 -8.15 13.91 -3.73
CA THR A 62 -9.46 14.57 -3.84
C THR A 62 -10.02 14.56 -5.26
N GLY A 63 -9.28 14.05 -6.25
CA GLY A 63 -9.68 14.05 -7.66
C GLY A 63 -9.82 15.45 -8.27
N LYS A 64 -9.13 16.46 -7.70
CA LYS A 64 -9.23 17.85 -8.13
C LYS A 64 -8.06 18.25 -9.04
N GLN A 65 -8.23 19.34 -9.78
CA GLN A 65 -7.17 20.00 -10.57
C GLN A 65 -6.51 19.10 -11.63
N ASN A 66 -7.24 18.11 -12.15
CA ASN A 66 -6.72 17.12 -13.11
C ASN A 66 -5.50 16.32 -12.60
N ILE A 67 -5.31 16.26 -11.27
CA ILE A 67 -4.28 15.43 -10.65
C ILE A 67 -4.96 14.16 -10.15
N GLN A 68 -4.47 13.01 -10.61
CA GLN A 68 -5.03 11.70 -10.28
C GLN A 68 -4.06 10.87 -9.44
N LEU A 69 -4.62 10.10 -8.50
CA LEU A 69 -3.91 9.11 -7.72
C LEU A 69 -4.69 7.80 -7.80
N SER A 70 -4.05 6.75 -8.30
CA SER A 70 -4.59 5.40 -8.29
C SER A 70 -3.85 4.59 -7.22
N VAL A 71 -4.61 3.87 -6.39
CA VAL A 71 -4.08 2.93 -5.40
C VAL A 71 -4.50 1.53 -5.82
N TYR A 72 -3.54 0.64 -5.98
CA TYR A 72 -3.76 -0.77 -6.27
C TYR A 72 -3.23 -1.61 -5.12
N VAL A 73 -3.97 -2.63 -4.70
CA VAL A 73 -3.67 -3.43 -3.53
C VAL A 73 -3.40 -4.86 -3.98
N VAL A 74 -2.21 -5.36 -3.65
CA VAL A 74 -1.83 -6.77 -3.80
C VAL A 74 -1.90 -7.40 -2.41
N ASP A 75 -2.65 -8.48 -2.27
CA ASP A 75 -2.78 -9.21 -1.01
C ASP A 75 -2.28 -10.66 -1.11
N ASP A 76 -2.36 -11.40 0.00
CA ASP A 76 -1.89 -12.78 0.07
C ASP A 76 -2.62 -13.71 -0.90
N ASN A 77 -3.89 -13.40 -1.26
CA ASN A 77 -4.63 -14.18 -2.25
C ASN A 77 -4.04 -13.97 -3.66
N ASP A 78 -3.66 -12.74 -4.02
CA ASP A 78 -2.96 -12.48 -5.28
C ASP A 78 -1.61 -13.17 -5.33
N ILE A 79 -0.87 -13.15 -4.23
CA ILE A 79 0.43 -13.80 -4.12
C ILE A 79 0.29 -15.31 -4.28
N ALA A 80 -0.75 -15.91 -3.68
CA ALA A 80 -1.05 -17.33 -3.79
C ALA A 80 -1.39 -17.78 -5.22
N LEU A 81 -1.95 -16.90 -6.05
CA LEU A 81 -2.23 -17.15 -7.47
C LEU A 81 -0.97 -17.16 -8.36
N GLY A 82 0.17 -16.70 -7.83
CA GLY A 82 1.48 -16.83 -8.46
C GLY A 82 1.86 -15.71 -9.42
N GLN A 83 3.05 -15.84 -10.01
CA GLN A 83 3.73 -14.75 -10.72
C GLN A 83 3.00 -14.28 -11.99
N GLU A 84 2.41 -15.19 -12.77
CA GLU A 84 1.70 -14.80 -13.99
C GLU A 84 0.43 -13.99 -13.68
N HIS A 85 -0.32 -14.36 -12.63
CA HIS A 85 -1.46 -13.56 -12.16
C HIS A 85 -1.02 -12.15 -11.78
N LEU A 86 0.02 -12.03 -10.94
CA LEU A 86 0.55 -10.72 -10.52
C LEU A 86 1.01 -9.88 -11.71
N LYS A 87 1.70 -10.49 -12.68
CA LYS A 87 2.14 -9.82 -13.90
C LYS A 87 0.97 -9.29 -14.70
N THR A 88 -0.05 -10.10 -14.96
CA THR A 88 -1.26 -9.69 -15.69
C THR A 88 -2.01 -8.59 -14.94
N TYR A 89 -2.20 -8.73 -13.63
CA TYR A 89 -2.86 -7.74 -12.79
C TYR A 89 -2.15 -6.39 -12.84
N LEU A 90 -0.85 -6.36 -12.58
CA LEU A 90 -0.07 -5.11 -12.59
C LEU A 90 0.00 -4.47 -13.99
N GLN A 91 0.01 -5.28 -15.05
CA GLN A 91 -0.09 -4.76 -16.43
C GLN A 91 -1.44 -4.10 -16.70
N ALA A 92 -2.55 -4.69 -16.24
CA ALA A 92 -3.88 -4.08 -16.36
C ALA A 92 -3.95 -2.74 -15.61
N CYS A 93 -3.51 -2.72 -14.34
CA CYS A 93 -3.46 -1.49 -13.53
C CYS A 93 -2.62 -0.38 -14.20
N ARG A 94 -1.54 -0.74 -14.89
CA ARG A 94 -0.68 0.20 -15.62
C ARG A 94 -1.36 0.77 -16.87
N LEU A 95 -2.17 -0.03 -17.56
CA LEU A 95 -2.93 0.43 -18.72
C LEU A 95 -4.06 1.36 -18.32
N GLU A 96 -4.73 1.10 -17.20
CA GLU A 96 -5.81 1.95 -16.66
C GLU A 96 -5.33 3.34 -16.20
N TRP A 97 -4.07 3.47 -15.80
CA TRP A 97 -3.50 4.75 -15.36
C TRP A 97 -3.07 5.68 -16.51
N LYS A 98 -2.95 5.17 -17.74
CA LYS A 98 -2.56 5.97 -18.92
C LYS A 98 -3.74 6.77 -19.45
#